data_AF-A0AAU2WJV6-F1
#
_entry.id   AF-A0AAU2WJV6-F1
#
_cell.length_a   1.000
_cell.length_b   1.000
_cell.length_c   1.000
_cell.angle_alpha   90.00
_cell.angle_beta   90.00
_cell.angle_gamma   90.00
#
_symmetry.space_group_name_H-M   'P 1'
#
loop_
_entity.id
_entity.type
_entity.pdbx_description
1 polymer ?
#
loop_
_entity_poly.entity_id
_entity_poly.type
_entity_poly.pdbx_seq_one_letter_code
_entity_poly.pdbx_strand_id
1 'polypeptide(L)'
;MNNRSEVRDFLISRRGKVTPEQVGLVDHGGTRRVPGLRRSEVADLAGVSVEYYTQLERGNVRGASESVLDAVARALLLDEAERAHLFDLARAANSGPAVRRRPAVQRVRPAIQAILDSQLSPAYVTNGLGDVMATNTLGKALLSPLYEDPARPVNAARFRFLNPRAAGYYLDWDATGRDSVAALRLMAGKNPYDKALTDLIGELCTRSEEFRTRWASQDVRMHRTGVKRLHHPVVGDLELSYEALDLPADAGLVLIVCTAERGSPSRQALDLLASWAAAPDSVERAQEEPSDRGQ
;
A
#
# COMPACT_ATOMS: atom_id res chain seq x y z
N MET A 1 7.58 -0.30 15.43
CA MET A 1 8.43 -1.39 14.89
C MET A 1 9.88 -0.92 14.90
N ASN A 2 10.86 -1.82 14.84
CA ASN A 2 12.29 -1.46 14.84
C ASN A 2 12.85 -1.62 13.43
N ASN A 3 13.49 -0.59 12.85
CA ASN A 3 14.09 -0.69 11.51
C ASN A 3 15.06 -1.90 11.41
N ARG A 4 15.76 -2.22 12.50
CA ARG A 4 16.65 -3.38 12.56
C ARG A 4 15.91 -4.71 12.40
N SER A 5 14.70 -4.84 12.95
CA SER A 5 13.90 -6.07 12.76
C SER A 5 13.32 -6.14 11.35
N GLU A 6 12.85 -5.02 10.78
CA GLU A 6 12.38 -4.96 9.38
C GLU A 6 13.45 -5.42 8.39
N VAL A 7 14.66 -4.88 8.49
CA VAL A 7 15.81 -5.27 7.64
C VAL A 7 16.10 -6.76 7.78
N ARG A 8 16.14 -7.26 9.01
CA ARG A 8 16.42 -8.67 9.29
C ARG A 8 15.37 -9.57 8.65
N ASP A 9 14.10 -9.29 8.91
CA ASP A 9 13.00 -10.14 8.46
C ASP A 9 12.88 -10.10 6.93
N PHE A 10 13.09 -8.93 6.32
CA PHE A 10 13.15 -8.76 4.87
C PHE A 10 14.27 -9.59 4.26
N LEU A 11 15.52 -9.44 4.71
CA LEU A 11 16.67 -10.18 4.15
C LEU A 11 16.56 -11.69 4.37
N ILE A 12 16.06 -12.14 5.53
CA ILE A 12 15.80 -13.56 5.79
C ILE A 12 14.75 -14.11 4.81
N SER A 13 13.65 -13.37 4.60
CA SER A 13 12.58 -13.77 3.68
C SER A 13 13.11 -13.86 2.23
N ARG A 14 13.81 -12.83 1.74
CA ARG A 14 14.36 -12.81 0.39
C ARG A 14 15.37 -13.94 0.16
N ARG A 15 16.29 -14.15 1.11
CA ARG A 15 17.26 -15.26 1.05
C ARG A 15 16.58 -16.63 1.02
N GLY A 16 15.49 -16.79 1.77
CA GLY A 16 14.70 -18.02 1.80
C GLY A 16 13.97 -18.34 0.50
N LYS A 17 13.71 -17.34 -0.35
CA LYS A 17 12.96 -17.48 -1.62
C LYS A 17 13.85 -17.75 -2.83
N VAL A 18 15.13 -17.40 -2.78
CA VAL A 18 16.07 -17.66 -3.87
C VAL A 18 16.64 -19.07 -3.71
N THR A 19 16.45 -19.87 -4.75
CA THR A 19 17.03 -21.21 -4.84
C THR A 19 18.46 -21.12 -5.38
N PRO A 20 19.35 -22.01 -4.93
CA PRO A 20 20.73 -22.14 -5.44
C PRO A 20 20.79 -22.32 -6.96
N GLU A 21 19.85 -23.06 -7.54
CA GLU A 21 19.77 -23.31 -8.98
C GLU A 21 19.50 -22.02 -9.76
N GLN A 22 18.68 -21.11 -9.23
CA GLN A 22 18.40 -19.81 -9.86
C GLN A 22 19.63 -18.91 -10.00
N VAL A 23 20.65 -19.12 -9.17
CA VAL A 23 21.91 -18.36 -9.18
C VAL A 23 23.08 -19.20 -9.72
N GLY A 24 22.78 -20.34 -10.36
CA GLY A 24 23.77 -21.20 -11.00
C GLY A 24 24.66 -22.01 -10.04
N LEU A 25 24.25 -22.12 -8.77
CA LEU A 25 24.95 -22.95 -7.78
C LEU A 25 24.41 -24.38 -7.84
N VAL A 26 25.33 -25.34 -7.94
CA VAL A 26 24.99 -26.76 -7.88
C VAL A 26 24.87 -27.19 -6.42
N ASP A 27 23.77 -27.83 -6.04
CA ASP A 27 23.67 -28.47 -4.73
C ASP A 27 24.52 -29.75 -4.70
N HIS A 28 25.63 -29.72 -3.97
CA HIS A 28 26.56 -30.84 -3.89
C HIS A 28 26.08 -31.94 -2.91
N GLY A 29 24.77 -32.10 -2.73
CA GLY A 29 24.17 -33.27 -2.08
C GLY A 29 24.41 -33.42 -0.56
N GLY A 30 24.75 -32.34 0.14
CA GLY A 30 24.78 -32.35 1.62
C GLY A 30 23.37 -32.17 2.20
N THR A 31 23.13 -32.59 3.47
CA THR A 31 21.90 -32.28 4.21
C THR A 31 21.71 -30.77 4.38
N ARG A 32 21.16 -30.12 3.35
CA ARG A 32 20.86 -28.69 3.31
C ARG A 32 19.70 -28.42 4.27
N ARG A 33 19.98 -27.60 5.29
CA ARG A 33 19.03 -27.27 6.36
C ARG A 33 18.09 -26.11 6.03
N VAL A 34 18.35 -25.39 4.93
CA VAL A 34 17.58 -24.20 4.51
C VAL A 34 17.15 -24.36 3.06
N PRO A 35 15.88 -24.10 2.71
CA PRO A 35 15.39 -24.29 1.33
C PRO A 35 15.96 -23.27 0.34
N GLY A 36 16.29 -22.06 0.78
CA GLY A 36 16.95 -21.03 -0.04
C GLY A 36 18.46 -20.93 0.18
N LEU A 37 19.06 -19.83 -0.26
CA LEU A 37 20.51 -19.61 -0.17
C LEU A 37 21.02 -19.61 1.28
N ARG A 38 22.24 -20.11 1.50
CA ARG A 38 23.01 -19.95 2.74
C ARG A 38 23.60 -18.54 2.82
N ARG A 39 23.93 -18.08 4.03
CA ARG A 39 24.62 -16.79 4.21
C ARG A 39 25.94 -16.71 3.45
N SER A 40 26.70 -17.80 3.43
CA SER A 40 27.96 -17.89 2.71
C SER A 40 27.75 -17.75 1.20
N GLU A 41 26.76 -18.46 0.64
CA GLU A 41 26.42 -18.40 -0.79
C GLU A 41 26.04 -16.97 -1.22
N VAL A 42 25.25 -16.25 -0.40
CA VAL A 42 24.92 -14.84 -0.69
C VAL A 42 26.15 -13.93 -0.59
N ALA A 43 26.99 -14.14 0.42
CA ALA A 43 28.21 -13.34 0.61
C ALA A 43 29.17 -13.51 -0.57
N ASP A 44 29.36 -14.74 -1.03
CA ASP A 44 30.20 -15.07 -2.19
C ASP A 44 29.64 -14.41 -3.47
N LEU A 45 28.33 -14.53 -3.73
CA LEU A 45 27.67 -13.91 -4.88
C LEU A 45 27.73 -12.37 -4.84
N ALA A 46 27.64 -11.77 -3.65
CA ALA A 46 27.71 -10.33 -3.46
C ALA A 46 29.16 -9.79 -3.37
N GLY A 47 30.18 -10.65 -3.34
CA GLY A 47 31.58 -10.26 -3.23
C GLY A 47 31.91 -9.59 -1.88
N VAL A 48 31.27 -10.03 -0.79
CA VAL A 48 31.49 -9.52 0.57
C VAL A 48 31.84 -10.66 1.53
N SER A 49 32.38 -10.35 2.72
CA SER A 49 32.65 -11.41 3.70
C SER A 49 31.36 -11.98 4.31
N VAL A 50 31.41 -13.24 4.72
CA VAL A 50 30.29 -13.94 5.37
C VAL A 50 29.90 -13.23 6.67
N GLU A 51 30.88 -12.75 7.44
CA GLU A 51 30.64 -11.97 8.66
C GLU A 51 29.88 -10.68 8.35
N TYR A 52 30.25 -9.99 7.28
CA TYR A 52 29.63 -8.72 6.89
C TYR A 52 28.19 -8.93 6.44
N TYR A 53 27.92 -9.91 5.57
CA TYR A 53 26.53 -10.25 5.20
C TYR A 53 25.70 -10.71 6.41
N THR A 54 26.30 -11.47 7.34
CA THR A 54 25.64 -11.88 8.58
C THR A 54 25.24 -10.67 9.44
N GLN A 55 26.05 -9.60 9.47
CA GLN A 55 25.70 -8.36 10.16
C GLN A 55 24.54 -7.63 9.45
N LEU A 56 24.57 -7.54 8.12
CA LEU A 56 23.49 -6.96 7.33
C LEU A 56 22.17 -7.70 7.58
N GLU A 57 22.16 -9.04 7.49
CA GLU A 57 20.97 -9.87 7.74
C GLU A 57 20.51 -9.82 9.20
N ARG A 58 21.37 -9.50 10.16
CA ARG A 58 20.98 -9.22 11.56
C ARG A 58 20.42 -7.80 11.76
N GLY A 59 20.19 -7.08 10.67
CA GLY A 59 19.61 -5.75 10.62
C GLY A 59 20.60 -4.61 10.73
N ASN A 60 21.92 -4.88 10.77
CA ASN A 60 22.94 -3.84 10.88
C ASN A 60 23.36 -3.33 9.50
N VAL A 61 22.48 -2.56 8.85
CA VAL A 61 22.71 -1.94 7.53
C VAL A 61 23.28 -0.52 7.61
N ARG A 62 23.51 0.00 8.82
CA ARG A 62 24.08 1.33 9.01
C ARG A 62 25.51 1.38 8.47
N GLY A 63 25.80 2.37 7.63
CA GLY A 63 27.09 2.54 6.98
C GLY A 63 27.34 1.60 5.79
N ALA A 64 26.38 0.77 5.39
CA ALA A 64 26.49 -0.01 4.15
C ALA A 64 26.51 0.94 2.95
N SER A 65 27.46 0.73 2.03
CA SER A 65 27.54 1.51 0.79
C SER A 65 26.45 1.11 -0.20
N GLU A 66 26.06 2.02 -1.09
CA GLU A 66 25.11 1.72 -2.17
C GLU A 66 25.61 0.57 -3.06
N SER A 67 26.92 0.50 -3.31
CA SER A 67 27.54 -0.58 -4.08
C SER A 67 27.37 -1.97 -3.43
N VAL A 68 27.46 -2.05 -2.10
CA VAL A 68 27.21 -3.28 -1.34
C VAL A 68 25.74 -3.65 -1.40
N LEU A 69 24.83 -2.69 -1.18
CA LEU A 69 23.40 -2.94 -1.24
C LEU A 69 22.96 -3.43 -2.62
N ASP A 70 23.56 -2.87 -3.68
CA ASP A 70 23.35 -3.33 -5.06
C ASP A 70 23.88 -4.73 -5.31
N ALA A 71 25.04 -5.07 -4.77
CA ALA A 71 25.58 -6.43 -4.88
C ALA A 71 24.69 -7.46 -4.17
N VAL A 72 24.21 -7.13 -2.97
CA VAL A 72 23.26 -7.97 -2.22
C VAL A 72 21.92 -8.07 -2.95
N ALA A 73 21.41 -6.97 -3.52
CA ALA A 73 20.17 -6.98 -4.28
C ALA A 73 20.26 -7.90 -5.51
N ARG A 74 21.39 -7.87 -6.23
CA ARG A 74 21.65 -8.79 -7.35
C ARG A 74 21.77 -10.24 -6.90
N ALA A 75 22.54 -10.50 -5.83
CA ALA A 75 22.74 -11.86 -5.31
C ALA A 75 21.42 -12.50 -4.84
N LEU A 76 20.49 -11.69 -4.33
CA LEU A 76 19.16 -12.12 -3.90
C LEU A 76 18.09 -12.01 -4.99
N LEU A 77 18.48 -11.73 -6.25
CA LEU A 77 17.56 -11.56 -7.39
C LEU A 77 16.37 -10.64 -7.07
N LEU A 78 16.62 -9.56 -6.30
CA LEU A 78 15.57 -8.64 -5.89
C LEU A 78 15.00 -7.92 -7.11
N ASP A 79 13.67 -7.83 -7.16
CA ASP A 79 12.99 -7.00 -8.14
C ASP A 79 13.16 -5.50 -7.83
N GLU A 80 12.62 -4.64 -8.69
CA GLU A 80 12.72 -3.18 -8.53
C GLU A 80 12.11 -2.70 -7.19
N ALA A 81 10.97 -3.27 -6.78
CA ALA A 81 10.27 -2.88 -5.56
C ALA A 81 11.06 -3.28 -4.31
N GLU A 82 11.58 -4.51 -4.30
CA GLU A 82 12.37 -5.08 -3.25
C GLU A 82 13.72 -4.37 -3.10
N ARG A 83 14.38 -4.05 -4.22
CA ARG A 83 15.61 -3.26 -4.22
C ARG A 83 15.34 -1.86 -3.67
N ALA A 84 14.32 -1.15 -4.16
CA ALA A 84 13.99 0.18 -3.65
C ALA A 84 13.72 0.16 -2.14
N HIS A 85 13.02 -0.86 -1.65
CA HIS A 85 12.75 -1.03 -0.23
C HIS A 85 14.00 -1.29 0.61
N LEU A 86 14.93 -2.15 0.13
CA LEU A 86 16.22 -2.36 0.80
C LEU A 86 16.99 -1.04 0.95
N PHE A 87 16.99 -0.21 -0.08
CA PHE A 87 17.64 1.10 -0.07
C PHE A 87 16.93 2.09 0.86
N ASP A 88 15.60 2.07 0.92
CA ASP A 88 14.82 2.88 1.88
C ASP A 88 15.15 2.49 3.32
N LEU A 89 15.20 1.19 3.64
CA LEU A 89 15.59 0.69 4.95
C LEU A 89 17.01 1.11 5.36
N ALA A 90 17.96 1.05 4.42
CA ALA A 90 19.34 1.47 4.65
C ALA A 90 19.47 2.99 4.85
N ARG A 91 18.76 3.80 4.04
CA ARG A 91 18.67 5.25 4.24
C ARG A 91 18.11 5.57 5.62
N ALA A 92 17.01 4.94 6.01
CA ALA A 92 16.41 5.14 7.32
C ALA A 92 17.33 4.74 8.49
N ALA A 93 18.20 3.75 8.31
CA ALA A 93 19.21 3.38 9.30
C ALA A 93 20.35 4.42 9.41
N ASN A 94 20.70 5.06 8.29
CA ASN A 94 21.77 6.07 8.21
C ASN A 94 21.33 7.46 8.67
N SER A 95 20.08 7.85 8.42
CA SER A 95 19.56 9.18 8.79
C SER A 95 19.38 9.40 10.30
N GLY A 96 19.53 8.35 11.13
CA GLY A 96 19.26 8.41 12.57
C GLY A 96 17.78 8.72 12.87
N PRO A 97 17.37 8.74 14.15
CA PRO A 97 16.05 9.26 14.50
C PRO A 97 16.03 10.77 14.19
N ALA A 98 15.45 11.13 13.04
CA ALA A 98 15.24 12.53 12.69
C ALA A 98 14.49 13.21 13.84
N VAL A 99 14.90 14.45 14.18
CA VAL A 99 14.18 15.30 15.14
C VAL A 99 12.70 15.25 14.76
N ARG A 100 11.88 14.76 15.68
CA ARG A 100 10.42 14.63 15.53
C ARG A 100 9.82 16.01 15.22
N ARG A 101 9.83 16.41 13.95
CA ARG A 101 8.93 17.45 13.49
C ARG A 101 7.55 16.82 13.60
N ARG A 102 6.73 17.40 14.48
CA ARG A 102 5.30 17.10 14.54
C ARG A 102 4.81 17.12 13.09
N PRO A 103 4.28 16.02 12.54
CA PRO A 103 3.83 16.02 11.16
C PRO A 103 2.89 17.21 11.02
N ALA A 104 3.21 18.13 10.11
CA ALA A 104 2.22 19.12 9.73
C ALA A 104 0.97 18.33 9.33
N VAL A 105 -0.21 18.74 9.80
CA VAL A 105 -1.46 18.14 9.35
C VAL A 105 -1.41 18.18 7.83
N GLN A 106 -1.27 17.01 7.19
CA GLN A 106 -1.20 16.95 5.74
C GLN A 106 -2.54 17.43 5.23
N ARG A 107 -2.55 18.62 4.65
CA ARG A 107 -3.74 19.23 4.07
C ARG A 107 -3.56 19.21 2.57
N VAL A 108 -4.60 18.76 1.88
CA VAL A 108 -4.65 18.85 0.43
C VAL A 108 -4.75 20.32 0.05
N ARG A 109 -3.80 20.80 -0.76
CA ARG A 109 -3.79 22.20 -1.22
C ARG A 109 -5.02 22.47 -2.09
N PRO A 110 -5.59 23.69 -2.07
CA PRO A 110 -6.74 24.02 -2.91
C PRO A 110 -6.55 23.74 -4.39
N ALA A 111 -5.33 23.93 -4.91
CA ALA A 111 -5.00 23.61 -6.31
C ALA A 111 -5.15 22.11 -6.63
N ILE A 112 -4.82 21.21 -5.69
CA ILE A 112 -5.00 19.77 -5.86
C ILE A 112 -6.48 19.41 -5.82
N GLN A 113 -7.27 20.04 -4.95
CA GLN A 113 -8.72 19.85 -4.95
C GLN A 113 -9.35 20.32 -6.27
N ALA A 114 -8.94 21.47 -6.81
CA ALA A 114 -9.42 21.93 -8.12
C ALA A 114 -9.07 20.95 -9.25
N ILE A 115 -7.88 20.33 -9.20
CA ILE A 115 -7.50 19.26 -10.14
C ILE A 115 -8.45 18.07 -10.00
N LEU A 116 -8.71 17.59 -8.77
CA LEU A 116 -9.67 16.51 -8.51
C LEU A 116 -11.05 16.84 -9.10
N ASP A 117 -11.57 18.01 -8.79
CA ASP A 117 -12.92 18.44 -9.18
C ASP A 117 -13.06 18.58 -10.71
N SER A 118 -11.97 18.87 -11.42
CA SER A 118 -11.95 18.90 -12.89
C SER A 118 -11.96 17.51 -13.56
N GLN A 119 -11.70 16.43 -12.80
CA GLN A 119 -11.64 15.08 -13.38
C GLN A 119 -13.04 14.52 -13.64
N LEU A 120 -13.26 14.01 -14.84
CA LEU A 120 -14.48 13.26 -15.21
C LEU A 120 -14.49 11.82 -14.70
N SER A 121 -13.36 11.31 -14.21
CA SER A 121 -13.23 9.95 -13.70
C SER A 121 -13.06 9.97 -12.17
N PRO A 122 -13.35 8.87 -11.45
CA PRO A 122 -13.14 8.83 -10.01
C PRO A 122 -11.68 9.15 -9.65
N ALA A 123 -11.49 10.15 -8.81
CA ALA A 123 -10.16 10.59 -8.38
C ALA A 123 -10.14 10.91 -6.89
N TYR A 124 -9.04 10.55 -6.24
CA TYR A 124 -8.86 10.78 -4.81
C TYR A 124 -7.39 10.85 -4.41
N VAL A 125 -7.11 11.55 -3.32
CA VAL A 125 -5.76 11.67 -2.74
C VAL A 125 -5.68 10.80 -1.50
N THR A 126 -4.60 10.04 -1.38
CA THR A 126 -4.26 9.29 -0.18
C THR A 126 -2.95 9.77 0.43
N ASN A 127 -2.81 9.60 1.74
CA ASN A 127 -1.51 9.74 2.39
C ASN A 127 -0.75 8.41 2.39
N GLY A 128 0.49 8.46 2.85
CA GLY A 128 1.30 7.28 3.13
C GLY A 128 0.84 6.47 4.36
N LEU A 129 -0.45 6.46 4.72
CA LEU A 129 -1.10 5.48 5.61
C LEU A 129 -2.25 4.75 4.89
N GLY A 130 -2.60 5.19 3.68
CA GLY A 130 -3.81 4.79 2.98
C GLY A 130 -5.08 5.50 3.47
N ASP A 131 -4.95 6.60 4.23
CA ASP A 131 -6.08 7.47 4.55
C ASP A 131 -6.47 8.26 3.30
N VAL A 132 -7.78 8.33 3.02
CA VAL A 132 -8.34 9.15 1.96
C VAL A 132 -8.41 10.60 2.46
N MET A 133 -7.59 11.46 1.87
CA MET A 133 -7.40 12.85 2.28
C MET A 133 -8.34 13.81 1.55
N ALA A 134 -8.66 13.51 0.30
CA ALA A 134 -9.58 14.27 -0.54
C ALA A 134 -10.10 13.40 -1.70
N THR A 135 -11.23 13.78 -2.27
CA THR A 135 -11.86 13.11 -3.42
C THR A 135 -12.52 14.15 -4.31
N ASN A 136 -12.72 13.84 -5.58
CA ASN A 136 -13.81 14.46 -6.34
C ASN A 136 -15.14 13.78 -6.01
N THR A 137 -16.26 14.31 -6.52
CA THR A 137 -17.60 13.77 -6.26
C THR A 137 -17.72 12.30 -6.65
N LEU A 138 -17.23 11.94 -7.85
CA LEU A 138 -17.31 10.56 -8.34
C LEU A 138 -16.37 9.62 -7.58
N GLY A 139 -15.21 10.10 -7.12
CA GLY A 139 -14.29 9.37 -6.24
C GLY A 139 -14.91 9.08 -4.88
N LYS A 140 -15.62 10.05 -4.30
CA LYS A 140 -16.40 9.84 -3.07
C LYS A 140 -17.50 8.81 -3.27
N ALA A 141 -18.22 8.89 -4.39
CA ALA A 141 -19.28 7.94 -4.74
C ALA A 141 -18.71 6.53 -4.90
N LEU A 142 -17.63 6.37 -5.65
CA LEU A 142 -16.93 5.09 -5.81
C LEU A 142 -16.51 4.49 -4.47
N LEU A 143 -15.99 5.33 -3.57
CA LEU A 143 -15.54 4.92 -2.23
C LEU A 143 -16.67 4.95 -1.18
N SER A 144 -17.94 5.09 -1.58
CA SER A 144 -19.06 5.25 -0.65
C SER A 144 -19.11 4.20 0.47
N PRO A 145 -18.81 2.89 0.24
CA PRO A 145 -18.81 1.91 1.33
C PRO A 145 -17.77 2.20 2.42
N LEU A 146 -16.64 2.83 2.07
CA LEU A 146 -15.61 3.23 3.02
C LEU A 146 -16.05 4.46 3.84
N TYR A 147 -16.87 5.34 3.25
CA TYR A 147 -17.41 6.52 3.93
C TYR A 147 -18.59 6.18 4.86
N GLU A 148 -19.34 5.13 4.55
CA GLU A 148 -20.41 4.59 5.40
C GLU A 148 -19.88 3.97 6.71
N ASP A 149 -18.63 3.50 6.73
CA ASP A 149 -17.96 3.09 7.97
C ASP A 149 -17.79 4.31 8.89
N PRO A 150 -18.22 4.26 10.16
CA PRO A 150 -18.03 5.37 11.11
C PRO A 150 -16.57 5.61 11.47
N ALA A 151 -15.66 4.67 11.20
CA ALA A 151 -14.24 4.82 11.46
C ALA A 151 -13.67 6.02 10.68
N ARG A 152 -12.89 6.83 11.39
CA ARG A 152 -12.19 7.99 10.83
C ARG A 152 -10.72 7.97 11.26
N PRO A 153 -9.79 8.42 10.40
CA PRO A 153 -10.00 8.82 9.00
C PRO A 153 -10.44 7.64 8.12
N VAL A 154 -11.06 7.94 6.97
CA VAL A 154 -11.43 6.91 5.98
C VAL A 154 -10.16 6.26 5.47
N ASN A 155 -9.99 4.95 5.72
CA ASN A 155 -8.75 4.24 5.43
C ASN A 155 -9.06 2.92 4.72
N ALA A 156 -8.48 2.73 3.53
CA ALA A 156 -8.76 1.55 2.70
C ALA A 156 -8.28 0.24 3.35
N ALA A 157 -7.14 0.27 4.07
CA ALA A 157 -6.63 -0.91 4.75
C ALA A 157 -7.51 -1.30 5.96
N ARG A 158 -7.97 -0.32 6.76
CA ARG A 158 -8.92 -0.59 7.84
C ARG A 158 -10.23 -1.17 7.31
N PHE A 159 -10.82 -0.52 6.31
CA PHE A 159 -12.04 -1.03 5.69
C PHE A 159 -11.82 -2.47 5.22
N ARG A 160 -10.75 -2.72 4.47
CA ARG A 160 -10.45 -4.05 3.93
C ARG A 160 -10.30 -5.14 5.01
N PHE A 161 -9.52 -4.89 6.04
CA PHE A 161 -9.13 -5.95 6.99
C PHE A 161 -9.99 -6.01 8.25
N LEU A 162 -10.75 -4.97 8.55
CA LEU A 162 -11.53 -4.84 9.80
C LEU A 162 -13.04 -4.71 9.57
N ASN A 163 -13.49 -4.33 8.37
CA ASN A 163 -14.92 -4.21 8.07
C ASN A 163 -15.43 -5.45 7.31
N PRO A 164 -16.43 -6.18 7.85
CA PRO A 164 -17.01 -7.34 7.18
C PRO A 164 -17.58 -7.05 5.77
N ARG A 165 -18.03 -5.82 5.50
CA ARG A 165 -18.59 -5.42 4.20
C ARG A 165 -17.54 -5.40 3.09
N ALA A 166 -16.25 -5.36 3.42
CA ALA A 166 -15.20 -5.34 2.42
C ALA A 166 -15.17 -6.60 1.54
N ALA A 167 -15.56 -7.76 2.08
CA ALA A 167 -15.57 -9.02 1.34
C ALA A 167 -16.52 -9.00 0.16
N GLY A 168 -17.65 -8.29 0.27
CA GLY A 168 -18.59 -8.08 -0.83
C GLY A 168 -18.23 -6.92 -1.74
N TYR A 169 -17.20 -6.14 -1.44
CA TYR A 169 -16.79 -4.96 -2.22
C TYR A 169 -15.55 -5.22 -3.09
N TYR A 170 -14.57 -6.01 -2.60
CA TYR A 170 -13.37 -6.36 -3.35
C TYR A 170 -13.51 -7.74 -4.01
N LEU A 171 -13.61 -7.77 -5.34
CA LEU A 171 -13.73 -9.03 -6.10
C LEU A 171 -12.42 -9.83 -6.08
N ASP A 172 -11.30 -9.16 -6.32
CA ASP A 172 -9.97 -9.76 -6.25
C ASP A 172 -9.44 -9.79 -4.81
N TRP A 173 -10.19 -10.42 -3.88
CA TRP A 173 -9.89 -10.42 -2.44
C TRP A 173 -8.43 -10.75 -2.17
N ASP A 174 -7.96 -11.84 -2.75
CA ASP A 174 -6.67 -12.39 -2.39
C ASP A 174 -5.49 -11.55 -2.92
N ALA A 175 -5.63 -11.01 -4.13
CA ALA A 175 -4.62 -10.13 -4.74
C ALA A 175 -4.60 -8.76 -4.03
N THR A 176 -5.76 -8.13 -3.87
CA THR A 176 -5.88 -6.81 -3.22
C THR A 176 -5.40 -6.84 -1.76
N GLY A 177 -5.54 -7.98 -1.07
CA GLY A 177 -4.97 -8.21 0.26
C GLY A 177 -3.44 -8.21 0.28
N ARG A 178 -2.79 -8.93 -0.65
CA ARG A 178 -1.32 -8.92 -0.79
C ARG A 178 -0.83 -7.51 -1.10
N ASP A 179 -1.51 -6.85 -2.03
CA ASP A 179 -1.16 -5.54 -2.52
C ASP A 179 -1.24 -4.47 -1.42
N SER A 180 -2.32 -4.48 -0.63
CA SER A 180 -2.48 -3.57 0.52
C SER A 180 -1.38 -3.75 1.57
N VAL A 181 -1.03 -5.00 1.91
CA VAL A 181 0.03 -5.31 2.88
C VAL A 181 1.40 -4.87 2.37
N ALA A 182 1.69 -5.14 1.10
CA ALA A 182 2.95 -4.79 0.46
C ALA A 182 3.14 -3.27 0.35
N ALA A 183 2.07 -2.51 0.09
CA ALA A 183 2.10 -1.05 0.13
C ALA A 183 2.42 -0.52 1.54
N LEU A 184 1.77 -1.06 2.58
CA LEU A 184 2.04 -0.66 3.96
C LEU A 184 3.49 -0.95 4.39
N ARG A 185 4.05 -2.08 3.93
CA ARG A 185 5.45 -2.44 4.19
C ARG A 185 6.42 -1.49 3.50
N LEU A 186 6.17 -1.13 2.25
CA LEU A 186 7.01 -0.16 1.54
C LEU A 186 7.09 1.16 2.33
N MET A 187 5.96 1.64 2.84
CA MET A 187 5.90 2.84 3.67
C MET A 187 6.63 2.67 5.00
N ALA A 188 6.52 1.50 5.65
CA ALA A 188 7.22 1.21 6.90
C ALA A 188 8.75 1.22 6.70
N GLY A 189 9.24 0.81 5.54
CA GLY A 189 10.65 0.92 5.19
C GLY A 189 11.11 2.37 4.95
N LYS A 190 10.27 3.18 4.31
CA LYS A 190 10.55 4.61 4.06
C LYS A 190 10.58 5.44 5.34
N ASN A 191 9.65 5.18 6.26
CA ASN A 191 9.54 5.92 7.51
C ASN A 191 9.27 4.97 8.71
N PRO A 192 10.28 4.21 9.17
CA PRO A 192 10.11 3.19 10.21
C PRO A 192 9.78 3.77 11.59
N TYR A 193 9.94 5.09 11.77
CA TYR A 193 9.65 5.78 13.02
C TYR A 193 8.30 6.50 13.01
N ASP A 194 7.49 6.33 11.96
CA ASP A 194 6.13 6.85 11.92
C ASP A 194 5.25 6.12 12.93
N LYS A 195 4.80 6.85 13.95
CA LYS A 195 3.94 6.32 15.00
C LYS A 195 2.56 5.95 14.44
N ALA A 196 1.99 6.76 13.56
CA ALA A 196 0.65 6.50 13.03
C ALA A 196 0.65 5.24 12.16
N LEU A 197 1.72 5.02 11.39
CA LEU A 197 1.91 3.79 10.63
C LEU A 197 2.11 2.59 11.54
N THR A 198 2.95 2.72 12.57
CA THR A 198 3.17 1.65 13.55
C THR A 198 1.87 1.28 14.28
N ASP A 199 1.07 2.27 14.69
CA ASP A 199 -0.21 2.06 15.36
C ASP A 199 -1.21 1.34 14.44
N LEU A 200 -1.30 1.77 13.16
CA LEU A 200 -2.15 1.12 12.15
C LEU A 200 -1.75 -0.34 11.92
N ILE A 201 -0.46 -0.61 11.69
CA ILE A 201 0.04 -1.98 11.48
C ILE A 201 -0.21 -2.83 12.73
N GLY A 202 0.02 -2.28 13.92
CA GLY A 202 -0.25 -2.96 15.19
C GLY A 202 -1.73 -3.31 15.37
N GLU A 203 -2.63 -2.37 15.05
CA GLU A 203 -4.07 -2.58 15.04
C GLU A 203 -4.46 -3.71 14.08
N LEU A 204 -4.01 -3.64 12.82
CA LEU A 204 -4.34 -4.62 11.79
C LEU A 204 -3.80 -6.02 12.12
N CYS A 205 -2.55 -6.13 12.58
CA CYS A 205 -1.95 -7.38 13.03
C CYS A 205 -2.70 -8.00 14.23
N THR A 206 -3.22 -7.17 15.13
CA THR A 206 -3.94 -7.66 16.32
C THR A 206 -5.31 -8.18 15.93
N ARG A 207 -6.02 -7.44 15.08
CA ARG A 207 -7.46 -7.64 14.81
C ARG A 207 -7.75 -8.47 13.55
N SER A 208 -6.77 -8.72 12.69
CA SER A 208 -6.95 -9.51 11.45
C SER A 208 -5.88 -10.59 11.33
N GLU A 209 -6.29 -11.86 11.43
CA GLU A 209 -5.42 -13.01 11.20
C GLU A 209 -4.91 -13.04 9.75
N GLU A 210 -5.76 -12.68 8.79
CA GLU A 210 -5.39 -12.56 7.39
C GLU A 210 -4.26 -11.54 7.21
N PHE A 211 -4.42 -10.34 7.79
CA PHE A 211 -3.38 -9.31 7.71
C PHE A 211 -2.07 -9.80 8.34
N ARG A 212 -2.14 -10.38 9.53
CA ARG A 212 -0.97 -10.88 10.27
C ARG A 212 -0.18 -11.92 9.46
N THR A 213 -0.89 -12.84 8.81
CA THR A 213 -0.31 -13.90 7.99
C THR A 213 0.39 -13.33 6.76
N ARG A 214 -0.28 -12.42 6.03
CA ARG A 214 0.31 -11.74 4.87
C ARG A 214 1.45 -10.82 5.28
N TRP A 215 1.35 -10.15 6.43
CA TRP A 215 2.44 -9.33 6.97
C TRP A 215 3.67 -10.20 7.20
N ALA A 216 3.55 -11.42 7.72
CA ALA A 216 4.70 -12.30 7.94
C ALA A 216 5.47 -12.68 6.65
N SER A 217 4.86 -12.60 5.45
CA SER A 217 5.52 -13.01 4.18
C SER A 217 6.62 -12.05 3.71
N GLN A 218 6.70 -10.84 4.28
CA GLN A 218 7.68 -9.79 3.93
C GLN A 218 7.62 -9.36 2.46
N ASP A 219 6.47 -9.50 1.80
CA ASP A 219 6.29 -9.08 0.42
C ASP A 219 6.19 -7.55 0.29
N VAL A 220 6.82 -7.04 -0.78
CA VAL A 220 6.88 -5.63 -1.12
C VAL A 220 6.56 -5.48 -2.60
N ARG A 221 5.75 -4.48 -2.95
CA ARG A 221 5.32 -4.20 -4.32
C ARG A 221 5.10 -2.70 -4.49
N MET A 222 5.47 -2.18 -5.64
CA MET A 222 5.14 -0.80 -6.03
C MET A 222 3.77 -0.77 -6.70
N HIS A 223 2.79 -0.13 -6.06
CA HIS A 223 1.43 0.03 -6.60
C HIS A 223 1.31 1.34 -7.36
N ARG A 224 2.01 1.44 -8.49
CA ARG A 224 1.95 2.64 -9.36
C ARG A 224 0.76 2.60 -10.30
N THR A 225 0.46 1.43 -10.86
CA THR A 225 -0.67 1.23 -11.78
C THR A 225 -1.29 -0.14 -11.53
N GLY A 226 -2.49 -0.37 -12.05
CA GLY A 226 -3.12 -1.68 -11.98
C GLY A 226 -4.61 -1.66 -12.31
N VAL A 227 -5.29 -2.76 -12.04
CA VAL A 227 -6.74 -2.90 -12.24
C VAL A 227 -7.41 -3.15 -10.89
N LYS A 228 -8.43 -2.36 -10.58
CA LYS A 228 -9.33 -2.53 -9.43
C LYS A 228 -10.59 -3.24 -9.91
N ARG A 229 -10.83 -4.45 -9.39
CA ARG A 229 -12.11 -5.15 -9.53
C ARG A 229 -12.92 -5.02 -8.26
N LEU A 230 -14.06 -4.35 -8.38
CA LEU A 230 -14.91 -3.96 -7.26
C LEU A 230 -16.35 -4.38 -7.54
N HIS A 231 -17.12 -4.64 -6.50
CA HIS A 231 -18.57 -4.76 -6.58
C HIS A 231 -19.20 -3.58 -5.84
N HIS A 232 -19.64 -2.57 -6.58
CA HIS A 232 -20.21 -1.35 -6.04
C HIS A 232 -21.71 -1.53 -5.75
N PRO A 233 -22.21 -1.16 -4.56
CA PRO A 233 -23.59 -1.45 -4.15
C PRO A 233 -24.67 -0.84 -5.07
N VAL A 234 -24.36 0.29 -5.73
CA VAL A 234 -25.29 0.99 -6.62
C VAL A 234 -25.22 0.53 -8.07
N VAL A 235 -24.02 0.16 -8.57
CA VAL A 235 -23.78 -0.03 -10.01
C VAL A 235 -23.19 -1.41 -10.35
N GLY A 236 -23.06 -2.30 -9.37
CA GLY A 236 -22.55 -3.64 -9.54
C GLY A 236 -21.05 -3.69 -9.82
N ASP A 237 -20.63 -4.66 -10.63
CA ASP A 237 -19.22 -4.95 -10.89
C ASP A 237 -18.55 -3.83 -11.70
N LEU A 238 -17.38 -3.42 -11.22
CA LEU A 238 -16.52 -2.43 -11.85
C LEU A 238 -15.12 -3.00 -12.03
N GLU A 239 -14.63 -2.97 -13.26
CA GLU A 239 -13.23 -3.17 -13.59
C GLU A 239 -12.62 -1.82 -14.01
N LEU A 240 -11.74 -1.27 -13.17
CA LEU A 240 -11.16 0.07 -13.34
C LEU A 240 -9.64 0.01 -13.36
N SER A 241 -9.02 0.50 -14.43
CA SER A 241 -7.59 0.78 -14.42
C SER A 241 -7.31 1.94 -13.48
N TYR A 242 -6.23 1.92 -12.72
CA TYR A 242 -5.83 3.05 -11.89
C TYR A 242 -4.39 3.45 -12.13
N GLU A 243 -4.13 4.75 -11.97
CA GLU A 243 -2.83 5.38 -12.01
C GLU A 243 -2.59 6.10 -10.68
N ALA A 244 -1.42 5.90 -10.09
CA ALA A 244 -0.98 6.54 -8.86
C ALA A 244 0.14 7.53 -9.14
N LEU A 245 -0.13 8.80 -8.85
CA LEU A 245 0.71 9.93 -9.18
C LEU A 245 1.24 10.57 -7.89
N ASP A 246 2.55 10.49 -7.67
CA ASP A 246 3.21 11.18 -6.57
C ASP A 246 3.05 12.71 -6.74
N LEU A 247 2.78 13.42 -5.64
CA LEU A 247 2.70 14.89 -5.62
C LEU A 247 4.02 15.48 -5.09
N PRO A 248 4.94 15.99 -5.95
CA PRO A 248 6.28 16.35 -5.51
C PRO A 248 6.31 17.50 -4.49
N ALA A 249 5.36 18.43 -4.61
CA ALA A 249 5.20 19.56 -3.69
C ALA A 249 4.50 19.17 -2.37
N ASP A 250 3.91 17.98 -2.29
CA ASP A 250 3.13 17.48 -1.16
C ASP A 250 3.62 16.09 -0.78
N ALA A 251 4.91 16.01 -0.38
CA ALA A 251 5.59 14.74 -0.13
C ALA A 251 4.78 13.80 0.79
N GLY A 252 4.55 12.58 0.31
CA GLY A 252 3.77 11.55 1.00
C GLY A 252 2.28 11.54 0.64
N LEU A 253 1.80 12.47 -0.19
CA LEU A 253 0.49 12.39 -0.82
C LEU A 253 0.58 11.79 -2.23
N VAL A 254 -0.39 10.94 -2.55
CA VAL A 254 -0.51 10.27 -3.84
C VAL A 254 -1.92 10.50 -4.38
N LEU A 255 -2.00 11.04 -5.59
CA LEU A 255 -3.23 11.15 -6.35
C LEU A 255 -3.51 9.84 -7.08
N ILE A 256 -4.67 9.24 -6.84
CA ILE A 256 -5.16 8.08 -7.56
C ILE A 256 -6.25 8.52 -8.54
N VAL A 257 -6.11 8.16 -9.80
CA VAL A 257 -7.14 8.33 -10.83
C VAL A 257 -7.55 6.96 -11.33
N CYS A 258 -8.84 6.66 -11.30
CA CYS A 258 -9.40 5.41 -11.80
C CYS A 258 -10.10 5.68 -13.13
N THR A 259 -9.86 4.85 -14.15
CA THR A 259 -10.45 4.96 -15.48
C THR A 259 -11.06 3.64 -15.92
N ALA A 260 -12.05 3.72 -16.81
CA ALA A 260 -12.64 2.57 -17.48
C ALA A 260 -12.46 2.74 -18.99
N GLU A 261 -12.27 1.63 -19.71
CA GLU A 261 -12.16 1.66 -21.17
C GLU A 261 -13.44 2.23 -21.81
N ARG A 262 -13.28 3.04 -22.87
CA ARG A 262 -14.43 3.65 -23.55
C ARG A 262 -15.35 2.57 -24.13
N GLY A 263 -16.65 2.72 -23.94
CA GLY A 263 -17.65 1.75 -24.40
C GLY A 263 -17.78 0.49 -23.53
N SER A 264 -16.93 0.31 -22.52
CA SER A 264 -17.03 -0.84 -21.60
C SER A 264 -18.26 -0.76 -20.66
N PRO A 265 -18.73 -1.90 -20.12
CA PRO A 265 -19.73 -1.92 -19.06
C PRO A 265 -19.33 -1.08 -17.84
N SER A 266 -18.05 -1.15 -17.42
CA SER A 266 -17.52 -0.34 -16.32
C SER A 266 -17.66 1.16 -16.59
N ARG A 267 -17.47 1.61 -17.85
CA ARG A 267 -17.65 3.01 -18.22
C ARG A 267 -19.11 3.45 -18.08
N GLN A 268 -20.04 2.63 -18.57
CA GLN A 268 -21.48 2.89 -18.44
C GLN A 268 -21.91 2.92 -16.97
N ALA A 269 -21.40 1.98 -16.16
CA ALA A 269 -21.64 1.94 -14.72
C ALA A 269 -21.07 3.18 -14.00
N LEU A 270 -19.89 3.69 -14.39
CA LEU A 270 -19.37 4.95 -13.87
C LEU A 270 -20.24 6.16 -14.27
N ASP A 271 -20.76 6.20 -15.49
CA ASP A 271 -21.64 7.29 -15.93
C ASP A 271 -22.98 7.26 -15.15
N LEU A 272 -23.51 6.06 -14.85
CA LEU A 272 -24.66 5.87 -13.95
C LEU A 272 -24.33 6.28 -12.51
N LEU A 273 -23.15 5.93 -12.01
CA LEU A 273 -22.73 6.33 -10.66
C LEU A 273 -22.57 7.85 -10.55
N ALA A 274 -22.07 8.50 -11.61
CA ALA A 274 -21.95 9.95 -11.67
C ALA A 274 -23.32 10.65 -11.66
N SER A 275 -24.31 10.12 -12.38
CA SER A 275 -25.67 10.68 -12.36
C SER A 275 -26.34 10.48 -11.00
N TRP A 276 -26.15 9.31 -10.38
CA TRP A 276 -26.62 9.02 -9.02
C TRP A 276 -25.99 9.95 -7.99
N ALA A 277 -24.67 10.17 -8.04
CA ALA A 277 -23.96 11.04 -7.10
C ALA A 277 -24.27 12.54 -7.30
N ALA A 278 -24.73 12.92 -8.50
CA ALA A 278 -25.17 14.27 -8.82
C ALA A 278 -26.62 14.53 -8.41
N ALA A 279 -27.43 13.49 -8.16
CA ALA A 279 -28.77 13.66 -7.62
C ALA A 279 -28.64 14.11 -6.15
N PRO A 280 -29.06 15.34 -5.79
CA PRO A 280 -29.08 15.75 -4.39
C PRO A 280 -30.05 14.86 -3.60
N ASP A 281 -29.81 14.71 -2.29
CA ASP A 281 -30.70 14.10 -1.28
C ASP A 281 -32.12 14.73 -1.34
N SER A 282 -32.89 14.32 -2.33
CA SER A 282 -34.21 14.87 -2.67
C SER A 282 -35.33 14.03 -2.07
N VAL A 283 -35.00 12.97 -1.34
CA VAL A 283 -35.96 12.10 -0.66
C VAL A 283 -36.20 12.54 0.80
N GLU A 284 -35.28 13.31 1.41
CA GLU A 284 -35.42 13.70 2.82
C GLU A 284 -36.15 15.04 3.04
N ARG A 285 -36.26 15.91 2.03
CA ARG A 285 -37.04 17.17 2.11
C ARG A 285 -38.52 17.06 1.77
N ALA A 286 -38.97 15.92 1.23
CA ALA A 286 -40.38 15.72 0.87
C ALA A 286 -41.23 15.17 2.03
N GLN A 287 -40.62 14.88 3.19
CA GLN A 287 -41.33 14.36 4.38
C GLN A 287 -41.45 15.37 5.53
N GLU A 288 -40.92 16.58 5.38
CA GLU A 288 -41.11 17.71 6.33
C GLU A 288 -41.94 18.84 5.70
N GLU A 289 -43.11 18.52 5.13
CA GLU A 289 -44.22 19.48 5.12
C GLU A 289 -45.31 18.94 6.04
N PRO A 290 -45.42 19.43 7.29
CA PRO A 290 -46.67 19.32 8.02
C PRO A 290 -47.68 20.25 7.33
N SER A 291 -48.73 19.61 6.85
CA SER A 291 -50.03 20.21 6.59
C SER A 291 -50.38 21.27 7.64
N ASP A 292 -50.37 22.54 7.24
CA ASP A 292 -51.19 23.55 7.90
C ASP A 292 -51.80 24.48 6.85
N ARG A 293 -52.91 24.00 6.27
CA ARG A 293 -53.95 24.85 5.69
C ARG A 293 -55.16 24.77 6.62
N GLY A 294 -55.27 25.80 7.46
CA GLY A 294 -56.50 26.47 7.87
C GLY A 294 -57.78 25.65 8.04
N GLN A 295 -58.25 25.61 9.28
CA GLN A 295 -59.57 26.12 9.68
C GLN A 295 -59.57 26.49 11.16
#